data_AF-U1MWE0-F1
#
_entry.id   AF-U1MWE0-F1
#
_cell.length_a   1.000
_cell.length_b   1.000
_cell.length_c   1.000
_cell.angle_alpha   90.00
_cell.angle_beta   90.00
_cell.angle_gamma   90.00
#
_symmetry.space_group_name_H-M   'P 1'
#
loop_
_entity.id
_entity.type
_entity.pdbx_description
1 polymer ?
#
loop_
_entity_poly.entity_id
_entity_poly.type
_entity_poly.pdbx_seq_one_letter_code
_entity_poly.pdbx_strand_id
1 'polypeptide(L)' 'MHTCQSCRQTFDSELALALHRDQCQTRLYCEACGTRFEEQAATEDGWHYQCIAEDCAGAGIGDDLHRVADAHVATQ' A
#
# COMPACT_ATOMS: atom_id res chain seq x y z
N MET A 1 3.41 -22.74 -0.38
CA MET A 1 2.47 -21.61 -0.18
C MET A 1 3.16 -20.58 0.69
N HIS A 2 3.47 -19.42 0.11
CA HIS A 2 4.26 -18.38 0.78
C HIS A 2 3.41 -17.11 0.92
N THR A 3 3.11 -16.71 2.14
CA THR A 3 2.19 -15.58 2.39
C THR A 3 2.97 -14.36 2.84
N CYS A 4 2.75 -13.23 2.17
CA CYS A 4 3.29 -11.95 2.62
C CYS A 4 2.57 -11.48 3.88
N GLN A 5 3.30 -11.16 4.94
CA GLN A 5 2.69 -10.69 6.19
C GLN A 5 2.18 -9.24 6.10
N SER A 6 2.77 -8.42 5.23
CA SER A 6 2.38 -7.02 5.05
C SER A 6 1.08 -6.88 4.25
N CYS A 7 0.91 -7.65 3.16
CA CYS A 7 -0.27 -7.53 2.28
C CYS A 7 -1.21 -8.75 2.30
N ARG A 8 -0.88 -9.81 3.04
CA ARG A 8 -1.62 -11.09 3.11
C ARG A 8 -1.85 -11.82 1.78
N GLN A 9 -1.16 -11.44 0.70
CA GLN A 9 -1.21 -12.20 -0.55
C GLN A 9 -0.42 -13.51 -0.44
N THR A 10 -0.94 -14.55 -1.07
CA THR A 10 -0.31 -15.87 -1.14
C THR A 10 0.34 -16.08 -2.50
N PHE A 11 1.57 -16.57 -2.48
CA PHE A 11 2.38 -16.86 -3.65
C PHE A 11 2.66 -18.36 -3.74
N ASP A 12 2.79 -18.83 -4.98
CA ASP A 12 3.07 -20.23 -5.29
C ASP A 12 4.49 -20.66 -4.84
N SER A 13 5.46 -19.75 -4.91
CA SER A 13 6.89 -20.04 -4.69
C SER A 13 7.59 -19.00 -3.80
N GLU A 14 8.68 -19.39 -3.13
CA GLU A 14 9.52 -18.50 -2.31
C GLU A 14 10.10 -17.34 -3.11
N LEU A 15 10.57 -17.61 -4.34
CA LEU A 15 11.11 -16.60 -5.24
C LEU A 15 10.08 -15.51 -5.57
N ALA A 16 8.81 -15.89 -5.78
CA ALA A 16 7.73 -14.96 -6.05
C ALA A 16 7.43 -14.06 -4.83
N LEU A 17 7.46 -14.62 -3.61
CA LEU A 17 7.38 -13.82 -2.39
C LEU A 17 8.58 -12.87 -2.26
N ALA A 18 9.80 -13.33 -2.57
CA ALA A 18 11.01 -12.51 -2.47
C ALA A 18 10.98 -11.31 -3.44
N LEU A 19 10.59 -11.52 -4.69
CA LEU A 19 10.41 -10.45 -5.68
C LEU A 19 9.28 -9.49 -5.26
N HIS A 20 8.19 -10.03 -4.71
CA HIS A 20 7.08 -9.23 -4.20
C HIS A 20 7.50 -8.33 -3.02
N ARG A 21 8.36 -8.78 -2.10
CA ARG A 21 8.72 -8.02 -0.89
C ARG A 21 9.30 -6.65 -1.21
N ASP A 22 10.07 -6.52 -2.29
CA ASP A 22 10.65 -5.26 -2.76
C ASP A 22 9.54 -4.25 -3.16
N GLN A 23 8.56 -4.72 -3.93
CA GLN A 23 7.42 -3.93 -4.39
C GLN A 23 6.31 -3.77 -3.32
N CYS A 24 6.33 -4.56 -2.24
CA CYS A 24 5.29 -4.52 -1.22
C CYS A 24 5.40 -3.28 -0.33
N GLN A 25 6.60 -2.70 -0.20
CA GLN A 25 6.87 -1.52 0.62
C GLN A 25 6.35 -0.22 -0.02
N THR A 26 6.14 -0.23 -1.34
CA THR A 26 5.72 0.93 -2.13
C THR A 26 4.21 0.96 -2.35
N ARG A 27 3.42 0.15 -1.63
CA ARG A 27 1.96 0.20 -1.70
C ARG A 27 1.39 1.10 -0.62
N LEU A 28 0.44 1.94 -1.03
CA LEU A 28 -0.36 2.79 -0.17
C LEU A 28 -1.76 2.19 0.02
N TYR A 29 -2.37 2.49 1.15
CA TYR A 29 -3.80 2.31 1.40
C TYR A 29 -4.38 3.62 1.90
N CYS A 30 -5.58 3.94 1.44
CA CYS A 30 -6.34 5.08 1.96
C CYS A 30 -7.19 4.62 3.13
N GLU A 31 -7.10 5.27 4.28
CA GLU A 31 -7.97 4.95 5.43
C GLU A 31 -9.42 5.42 5.21
N ALA A 32 -9.62 6.51 4.47
CA ALA A 32 -10.93 7.10 4.24
C ALA A 32 -11.86 6.19 3.42
N CYS A 33 -11.36 5.56 2.34
CA CYS A 33 -12.14 4.68 1.48
C CYS A 33 -11.72 3.19 1.53
N GLY A 34 -10.57 2.88 2.13
CA GLY A 34 -10.03 1.52 2.21
C GLY A 34 -9.32 1.01 0.95
N THR A 35 -9.23 1.83 -0.11
CA THR A 35 -8.60 1.44 -1.38
C THR A 35 -7.08 1.28 -1.22
N ARG A 36 -6.51 0.26 -1.87
CA ARG A 36 -5.07 -0.05 -1.86
C ARG A 36 -4.52 0.07 -3.27
N PHE A 37 -3.43 0.79 -3.43
CA PHE A 37 -2.84 1.09 -4.73
C PHE A 37 -1.32 1.27 -4.62
N GLU A 38 -0.65 1.33 -5.77
CA GLU A 38 0.79 1.59 -5.83
C GLU A 38 1.06 3.07 -5.56
N GLU A 39 2.16 3.38 -4.87
CA GLU A 39 2.58 4.76 -4.57
C GLU A 39 2.69 5.60 -5.86
N GLN A 40 3.12 4.99 -6.97
CA GLN A 40 3.19 5.65 -8.28
C GLN A 40 1.83 5.95 -8.91
N ALA A 41 0.76 5.26 -8.52
CA ALA A 41 -0.59 5.58 -8.99
C ALA A 41 -1.18 6.77 -8.21
N ALA A 42 -0.69 7.00 -6.99
CA ALA A 42 -1.15 8.05 -6.10
C ALA A 42 -0.58 9.42 -6.44
N THR A 43 0.53 9.46 -7.17
CA THR A 43 1.25 10.70 -7.50
C THR A 43 1.89 10.59 -8.89
N GLU A 44 1.80 11.67 -9.66
CA GLU A 44 2.50 11.79 -10.95
C GLU A 44 3.84 12.52 -10.79
N ASP A 45 3.91 13.46 -9.83
CA ASP A 45 5.10 14.31 -9.60
C ASP A 45 6.04 13.80 -8.50
N GLY A 46 5.59 12.88 -7.65
CA GLY A 46 6.34 12.38 -6.49
C GLY A 46 6.17 13.18 -5.20
N TRP A 47 5.28 14.19 -5.19
CA TRP A 47 5.04 15.08 -4.04
C TRP A 47 3.57 15.14 -3.63
N HIS A 48 2.65 15.15 -4.60
CA HIS A 48 1.21 15.19 -4.35
C HIS A 48 0.63 13.79 -4.37
N TYR A 49 0.41 13.23 -3.19
CA TYR A 49 -0.20 11.92 -3.02
C TYR A 49 -1.70 12.08 -2.80
N GLN A 50 -2.50 11.53 -3.72
CA GLN A 50 -3.95 11.52 -3.66
C GLN A 50 -4.51 10.11 -3.84
N CYS A 51 -5.68 9.86 -3.27
CA CYS A 51 -6.40 8.63 -3.49
C CYS A 51 -6.83 8.51 -4.95
N ILE A 52 -6.62 7.34 -5.55
CA ILE A 52 -7.05 7.07 -6.94
C ILE A 52 -8.54 6.76 -7.07
N ALA A 53 -9.26 6.63 -5.94
CA ALA A 53 -10.68 6.31 -5.95
C ALA A 53 -11.48 7.55 -6.34
N GLU A 54 -12.31 7.44 -7.38
CA GLU A 54 -13.09 8.56 -7.93
C GLU A 54 -14.07 9.18 -6.93
N ASP A 55 -14.47 8.43 -5.89
CA ASP A 55 -15.37 8.87 -4.81
C ASP A 55 -14.61 9.13 -3.49
N CYS A 56 -13.33 9.45 -3.54
CA CYS A 56 -12.52 9.70 -2.35
C CYS A 56 -11.64 10.93 -2.51
N ALA A 57 -11.71 11.83 -1.52
CA ALA A 57 -10.86 13.03 -1.46
C ALA A 57 -9.60 12.84 -0.58
N GLY A 58 -9.30 11.60 -0.17
CA GLY A 58 -8.18 11.33 0.73
C GLY A 58 -6.84 11.69 0.10
N ALA A 59 -5.99 12.39 0.84
CA ALA A 59 -4.69 12.85 0.36
C ALA A 59 -3.62 12.86 1.46
N GLY A 60 -2.36 12.93 1.05
CA GLY A 60 -1.21 13.05 1.96
C GLY A 60 -0.75 11.72 2.56
N ILE A 61 0.54 11.41 2.39
CA ILE A 61 1.16 10.26 3.06
C ILE A 61 1.30 10.56 4.56
N GLY A 62 0.79 9.65 5.40
CA GLY A 62 0.75 9.77 6.85
C GLY A 62 -0.48 10.50 7.39
N ASP A 63 -1.30 11.07 6.50
CA ASP A 63 -2.62 11.62 6.82
C ASP A 63 -3.68 10.60 6.38
N ASP A 64 -4.42 10.82 5.28
CA ASP A 64 -5.38 9.82 4.78
C ASP A 64 -4.72 8.60 4.11
N LEU A 65 -3.49 8.73 3.62
CA LEU A 65 -2.78 7.70 2.86
C LEU A 65 -1.66 7.09 3.70
N HIS A 66 -1.71 5.78 3.91
CA HIS A 66 -0.75 5.06 4.74
C HIS A 66 -0.04 3.98 3.95
N ARG A 67 1.23 3.75 4.24
CA ARG A 67 1.98 2.64 3.64
C ARG A 67 1.50 1.33 4.25
N VAL A 68 1.32 0.32 3.40
CA VAL A 68 0.90 -1.02 3.84
C VAL A 68 1.95 -1.66 4.75
N ALA A 69 3.23 -1.28 4.62
CA ALA A 69 4.28 -1.70 5.53
C ALA A 69 4.10 -1.16 6.96
N ASP A 70 3.58 0.05 7.12
CA ASP A 70 3.43 0.74 8.42
C ASP A 70 2.12 0.36 9.15
N ALA A 71 1.09 -0.10 8.42
CA ALA A 71 -0.20 -0.51 9.00
C ALA A 71 -0.11 -1.63 10.06
N HIS A 72 1.03 -2.33 10.15
CA HIS A 72 1.25 -3.37 11.14
C HIS A 72 1.60 -2.82 12.55
N VAL A 73 1.72 -1.50 12.71
CA VAL A 73 2.14 -0.84 13.97
C VAL A 73 0.97 -0.19 14.74
N ALA A 74 -0.24 -0.11 14.18
CA ALA A 74 -1.41 0.44 14.88
C ALA A 74 -2.17 -0.63 15.69
N THR A 75 -1.51 -1.20 16.71
CA THR A 75 -2.23 -1.87 17.81
C THR A 75 -1.48 -1.62 19.11
N GLN A 76 -1.77 -0.50 19.78
CA GLN A 76 -1.56 -0.31 21.24
C GLN A 76 -2.56 0.72 21.76
#